data_AF-A0A8T0SD34-F1
#
_entry.id   AF-A0A8T0SD34-F1
#
_cell.length_a   1.000
_cell.length_b   1.000
_cell.length_c   1.000
_cell.angle_alpha   90.00
_cell.angle_beta   90.00
_cell.angle_gamma   90.00
#
_symmetry.space_group_name_H-M   'P 1'
#
loop_
_entity.id
_entity.type
_entity.pdbx_description
1 polymer ?
#
loop_
_entity_poly.entity_id
_entity_poly.type
_entity_poly.pdbx_seq_one_letter_code
_entity_poly.pdbx_strand_id
1 'polypeptide(L)'
;MHITIITAPKLKILGRLTDTNISRLELGTTVFKGSPDCRMATVVRTVKVLALRLDNRRLDVVINFMKCFPCVEKLYIKTSAAWKNTQRRCSPGRIECLDHHLKKLQISYYSGKRPHVQFAKFFVLNAGVLESLVLDVYPNKHKSDRWIENQRRLLQPEKRASIGAQIDFTFGDCSSYLRDG
;
A
#
# COMPACT_ATOMS: atom_id res chain seq x y z
N MET A 1 6.31 -4.78 18.43
CA MET A 1 5.32 -5.87 18.32
C MET A 1 5.95 -6.98 17.50
N HIS A 2 5.96 -8.21 18.02
CA HIS A 2 6.51 -9.40 17.35
C HIS A 2 5.33 -10.24 16.88
N ILE A 3 5.22 -10.48 15.58
CA ILE A 3 4.18 -11.34 14.99
C ILE A 3 4.88 -12.60 14.54
N THR A 4 4.53 -13.73 15.15
CA THR A 4 4.98 -15.07 14.75
C THR A 4 3.80 -15.85 14.20
N ILE A 5 3.88 -16.20 12.93
CA ILE A 5 3.02 -17.21 12.32
C ILE A 5 3.85 -18.48 12.28
N ILE A 6 3.39 -19.62 12.80
CA ILE A 6 4.24 -20.83 12.97
C ILE A 6 4.20 -21.75 11.73
N THR A 7 3.07 -21.80 11.02
CA THR A 7 2.93 -22.48 9.73
C THR A 7 1.69 -21.97 9.01
N ALA A 8 1.83 -21.51 7.76
CA ALA A 8 0.70 -21.08 6.95
C ALA A 8 0.98 -21.28 5.44
N PRO A 9 1.02 -22.53 4.96
CA PRO A 9 1.42 -22.86 3.58
C PRO A 9 0.46 -22.34 2.50
N LYS A 10 -0.75 -21.94 2.89
CA LYS A 10 -1.79 -21.36 2.02
C LYS A 10 -2.13 -19.91 2.41
N LEU A 11 -1.23 -19.20 3.09
CA LEU A 11 -1.48 -17.84 3.56
C LEU A 11 -1.65 -16.87 2.38
N LYS A 12 -2.90 -16.70 1.93
CA LYS A 12 -3.26 -15.75 0.88
C LYS A 12 -3.35 -14.33 1.41
N ILE A 13 -3.63 -14.17 2.70
CA ILE A 13 -3.89 -12.90 3.38
C ILE A 13 -2.90 -12.76 4.54
N LEU A 14 -2.05 -11.74 4.48
CA LEU A 14 -1.22 -11.35 5.63
C LEU A 14 -1.97 -10.29 6.46
N GLY A 15 -2.09 -10.55 7.76
CA GLY A 15 -2.83 -9.71 8.71
C GLY A 15 -2.26 -8.31 8.92
N ARG A 16 -2.85 -7.57 9.87
CA ARG A 16 -2.53 -6.15 10.15
C ARG A 16 -1.10 -5.98 10.68
N LEU A 17 -0.21 -5.46 9.85
CA LEU A 17 1.12 -5.00 10.27
C LEU A 17 1.04 -3.52 10.69
N THR A 18 1.46 -3.20 11.93
CA THR A 18 1.51 -1.83 12.47
C THR A 18 2.93 -1.30 12.53
N ASP A 19 3.12 -0.09 12.06
CA ASP A 19 4.39 0.60 11.80
C ASP A 19 5.16 1.07 13.06
N THR A 20 4.88 0.47 14.21
CA THR A 20 5.65 0.70 15.44
C THR A 20 6.79 -0.31 15.51
N ASN A 21 7.93 0.05 14.93
CA ASN A 21 9.20 -0.67 15.07
C ASN A 21 9.12 -2.17 14.68
N ILE A 22 8.49 -2.51 13.54
CA ILE A 22 8.65 -3.87 13.00
C ILE A 22 10.05 -3.95 12.38
N SER A 23 11.03 -4.19 13.23
CA SER A 23 12.37 -4.63 12.83
C SER A 23 12.36 -6.10 12.41
N ARG A 24 11.27 -6.82 12.71
CA ARG A 24 11.15 -8.28 12.57
C ARG A 24 9.71 -8.72 12.30
N LEU A 25 9.42 -9.24 11.11
CA LEU A 25 8.18 -9.98 10.79
C LEU A 25 8.53 -11.46 10.69
N GLU A 26 7.73 -12.36 11.25
CA GLU A 26 7.98 -13.81 11.15
C GLU A 26 6.81 -14.55 10.48
N LEU A 27 7.10 -15.26 9.39
CA LEU A 27 6.18 -16.10 8.64
C LEU A 27 6.67 -17.55 8.61
N GLY A 28 6.05 -18.40 9.40
CA GLY A 28 6.53 -19.75 9.68
C GLY A 28 7.89 -19.72 10.39
N THR A 29 8.82 -20.49 9.85
CA THR A 29 10.25 -20.44 10.22
C THR A 29 11.00 -19.25 9.62
N THR A 30 10.34 -18.45 8.78
CA THR A 30 10.98 -17.36 8.03
C THR A 30 10.95 -16.06 8.83
N VAL A 31 12.10 -15.42 9.00
CA VAL A 31 12.23 -14.15 9.72
C VAL A 31 12.67 -13.04 8.77
N PHE A 32 11.86 -11.99 8.65
CA PHE A 32 12.14 -10.77 7.89
C PHE A 32 12.70 -9.70 8.83
N LYS A 33 14.00 -9.42 8.76
CA LYS A 33 14.61 -8.32 9.51
C LYS A 33 14.74 -7.07 8.64
N GLY A 34 14.16 -5.96 9.08
CA GLY A 34 14.30 -4.67 8.42
C GLY A 34 15.60 -3.99 8.85
N SER A 35 16.65 -4.02 8.01
CA SER A 35 17.81 -3.14 8.14
C SER A 35 17.58 -1.85 7.31
N PRO A 36 18.27 -0.74 7.64
CA PRO A 36 18.30 0.46 6.79
C PRO A 36 18.90 0.18 5.40
N ASP A 37 19.64 -0.92 5.28
CA ASP A 37 20.36 -1.34 4.10
C ASP A 37 19.61 -2.52 3.44
N CYS A 38 18.50 -2.18 2.79
CA CYS A 38 17.62 -2.96 1.90
C CYS A 38 18.06 -4.38 1.49
N ARG A 39 18.17 -5.33 2.41
CA ARG A 39 18.30 -6.77 2.11
C ARG A 39 17.34 -7.57 2.98
N MET A 40 16.08 -7.63 2.56
CA MET A 40 15.16 -8.67 3.05
C MET A 40 15.55 -9.98 2.35
N ALA A 41 16.08 -10.94 3.11
CA ALA A 41 16.69 -12.15 2.56
C ALA A 41 15.69 -13.21 2.06
N THR A 42 14.39 -13.01 2.24
CA THR A 42 13.39 -14.01 1.88
C THR A 42 12.23 -13.41 1.08
N VAL A 43 11.80 -14.17 0.09
CA VAL A 43 10.72 -13.85 -0.84
C VAL A 43 9.62 -14.90 -0.65
N VAL A 44 8.40 -14.46 -0.37
CA VAL A 44 7.22 -15.30 -0.16
C VAL A 44 6.20 -15.00 -1.25
N ARG A 45 6.10 -15.91 -2.23
CA ARG A 45 5.24 -15.76 -3.41
C ARG A 45 3.77 -16.15 -3.18
N THR A 46 3.44 -16.75 -2.04
CA THR A 46 2.08 -17.26 -1.76
C THR A 46 1.09 -16.16 -1.34
N VAL A 47 1.58 -15.01 -0.89
CA VAL A 47 0.74 -13.88 -0.45
C VAL A 47 0.20 -13.13 -1.67
N LYS A 48 -1.13 -13.14 -1.83
CA LYS A 48 -1.85 -12.43 -2.90
C LYS A 48 -2.56 -11.18 -2.40
N VAL A 49 -2.89 -11.14 -1.11
CA VAL A 49 -3.59 -10.02 -0.47
C VAL A 49 -2.76 -9.55 0.72
N LEU A 50 -2.43 -8.26 0.70
CA LEU A 50 -1.63 -7.62 1.74
C LEU A 50 -2.39 -6.44 2.32
N ALA A 51 -2.56 -6.40 3.65
CA ALA A 51 -3.16 -5.29 4.36
C ALA A 51 -2.16 -4.67 5.34
N LEU A 52 -1.86 -3.38 5.17
CA LEU A 52 -0.90 -2.64 5.97
C LEU A 52 -1.60 -1.52 6.74
N ARG A 53 -1.26 -1.35 8.02
CA ARG A 53 -1.63 -0.18 8.81
C ARG A 53 -0.37 0.63 9.08
N LEU A 54 -0.29 1.80 8.46
CA LEU A 54 0.87 2.67 8.54
C LEU A 54 0.60 3.80 9.52
N ASP A 55 1.33 3.79 10.62
CA ASP A 55 1.31 4.86 11.62
C ASP A 55 2.34 5.96 11.29
N ASN A 56 3.36 5.65 10.49
CA ASN A 56 4.38 6.60 10.02
C ASN A 56 4.46 6.71 8.47
N ARG A 57 5.40 7.53 7.98
CA ARG A 57 5.31 8.31 6.73
C ARG A 57 6.10 7.70 5.56
N ARG A 58 6.38 6.40 5.57
CA ARG A 58 7.46 5.86 4.74
C ARG A 58 7.00 4.88 3.66
N LEU A 59 7.07 5.34 2.41
CA LEU A 59 6.87 4.51 1.21
C LEU A 59 7.87 3.34 1.13
N ASP A 60 9.07 3.51 1.67
CA ASP A 60 10.11 2.46 1.69
C ASP A 60 9.67 1.20 2.46
N VAL A 61 8.89 1.33 3.53
CA VAL A 61 8.33 0.22 4.31
C VAL A 61 7.37 -0.58 3.43
N VAL A 62 6.49 0.10 2.71
CA VAL A 62 5.54 -0.55 1.78
C VAL A 62 6.30 -1.24 0.64
N ILE A 63 7.28 -0.56 0.05
CA ILE A 63 8.15 -1.12 -1.00
C ILE A 63 8.88 -2.37 -0.49
N ASN A 64 9.39 -2.36 0.74
CA ASN A 64 10.09 -3.51 1.32
C ASN A 64 9.16 -4.72 1.50
N PHE A 65 7.94 -4.50 1.97
CA PHE A 65 6.94 -5.58 2.02
C PHE A 65 6.58 -6.09 0.62
N MET A 66 6.42 -5.18 -0.35
CA MET A 66 6.14 -5.54 -1.74
C MET A 66 7.27 -6.36 -2.38
N LYS A 67 8.54 -6.09 -2.04
CA LYS A 67 9.69 -6.92 -2.45
C LYS A 67 9.67 -8.31 -1.83
N CYS A 68 9.16 -8.44 -0.59
CA CYS A 68 9.01 -9.74 0.06
C CYS A 68 7.81 -10.53 -0.44
N PHE A 69 6.79 -9.85 -0.95
CA PHE A 69 5.56 -10.45 -1.46
C PHE A 69 5.36 -10.06 -2.93
N PRO A 70 6.19 -10.59 -3.85
CA PRO A 70 6.23 -10.13 -5.23
C PRO A 70 4.98 -10.49 -6.05
N CYS A 71 4.10 -11.37 -5.55
CA CYS A 71 2.88 -11.80 -6.23
C CYS A 71 1.61 -11.18 -5.62
N VAL A 72 1.73 -10.07 -4.88
CA VAL A 72 0.58 -9.36 -4.32
C VAL A 72 -0.31 -8.82 -5.44
N GLU A 73 -1.57 -9.21 -5.41
CA GLU A 73 -2.62 -8.80 -6.35
C GLU A 73 -3.52 -7.70 -5.77
N LYS A 74 -3.75 -7.71 -4.45
CA LYS A 74 -4.57 -6.73 -3.73
C LYS A 74 -3.79 -6.13 -2.56
N LEU A 75 -3.67 -4.81 -2.54
CA LEU A 75 -3.00 -4.06 -1.48
C LEU A 75 -3.97 -3.10 -0.79
N TYR A 76 -4.12 -3.26 0.52
CA TYR A 76 -4.92 -2.39 1.36
C TYR A 76 -4.00 -1.62 2.30
N ILE A 77 -4.14 -0.30 2.35
CA ILE A 77 -3.29 0.57 3.16
C ILE A 77 -4.18 1.49 3.98
N LYS A 78 -4.10 1.35 5.30
CA LYS A 78 -4.73 2.27 6.24
C LYS A 78 -3.69 3.27 6.72
N THR A 79 -3.85 4.54 6.35
CA THR A 79 -2.94 5.63 6.74
C THR A 79 -3.39 6.33 8.03
N SER A 80 -2.49 7.07 8.68
CA SER A 80 -2.83 7.97 9.79
C SER A 80 -2.94 9.43 9.32
N ALA A 81 -3.80 10.24 9.97
CA ALA A 81 -4.07 11.63 9.56
C ALA A 81 -2.85 12.59 9.69
N ALA A 82 -1.81 12.16 10.39
CA ALA A 82 -0.68 12.99 10.80
C ALA A 82 0.52 12.86 9.86
N TRP A 83 0.36 12.62 8.56
CA TRP A 83 1.47 12.47 7.59
C TRP A 83 2.26 13.79 7.33
N LYS A 84 3.59 13.71 7.16
CA LYS A 84 4.60 14.80 6.94
C LYS A 84 5.66 14.18 6.02
N ASN A 85 6.42 15.00 5.32
CA ASN A 85 7.37 14.51 4.34
C ASN A 85 8.72 14.17 5.00
N THR A 86 9.05 12.89 5.08
CA THR A 86 10.43 12.42 5.24
C THR A 86 10.71 11.41 4.11
N GLN A 87 10.59 11.89 2.87
CA GLN A 87 10.86 11.09 1.69
C GLN A 87 12.38 10.92 1.58
N ARG A 88 12.90 9.77 2.04
CA ARG A 88 14.22 9.32 1.60
C ARG A 88 14.06 8.77 0.19
N ARG A 89 14.91 9.25 -0.73
CA ARG A 89 14.97 8.79 -2.12
C ARG A 89 15.52 7.36 -2.15
N CYS A 90 14.70 6.37 -1.83
CA CYS A 90 14.98 5.01 -2.28
C CYS A 90 14.55 4.96 -3.75
N SER A 91 15.51 4.84 -4.66
CA SER A 91 15.21 4.40 -6.02
C SER A 91 14.59 3.01 -5.88
N PRO A 92 13.29 2.84 -6.17
CA PRO A 92 12.74 1.52 -6.23
C PRO A 92 13.35 0.91 -7.48
N GLY A 93 14.38 0.07 -7.30
CA GLY A 93 14.65 -0.95 -8.30
C GLY A 93 13.36 -1.71 -8.63
N ARG A 94 13.34 -2.46 -9.72
CA ARG A 94 12.14 -3.14 -10.21
C ARG A 94 11.36 -3.86 -9.10
N ILE A 95 10.08 -3.55 -8.95
CA ILE A 95 9.18 -4.17 -7.96
C ILE A 95 8.23 -5.09 -8.72
N GLU A 96 8.48 -6.40 -8.66
CA GLU A 96 7.75 -7.42 -9.43
C GLU A 96 6.22 -7.31 -9.28
N CYS A 97 5.71 -7.08 -8.07
CA CYS A 97 4.26 -6.93 -7.89
C CYS A 97 3.70 -5.66 -8.53
N LEU A 98 4.42 -4.54 -8.60
CA LEU A 98 3.93 -3.34 -9.30
C LEU A 98 3.84 -3.60 -10.81
N ASP A 99 4.84 -4.27 -11.36
CA ASP A 99 4.95 -4.50 -12.79
C ASP A 99 3.90 -5.50 -13.29
N HIS A 100 3.67 -6.59 -12.53
CA HIS A 100 3.01 -7.79 -13.08
C HIS A 100 1.79 -8.31 -12.29
N HIS A 101 1.60 -7.90 -11.04
CA HIS A 101 0.61 -8.56 -10.17
C HIS A 101 -0.43 -7.64 -9.54
N LEU A 102 -0.07 -6.41 -9.19
CA LEU A 102 -0.92 -5.52 -8.39
C LEU A 102 -2.10 -4.99 -9.20
N LYS A 103 -3.27 -5.58 -9.00
CA LYS A 103 -4.53 -5.23 -9.69
C LYS A 103 -5.37 -4.24 -8.91
N LYS A 104 -5.41 -4.35 -7.57
CA LYS A 104 -6.26 -3.51 -6.72
C LYS A 104 -5.46 -2.86 -5.61
N LEU A 105 -5.65 -1.55 -5.44
CA LEU A 105 -5.06 -0.76 -4.37
C LEU A 105 -6.15 0.06 -3.67
N GLN A 106 -6.22 -0.01 -2.35
CA GLN A 106 -7.07 0.86 -1.55
C GLN A 106 -6.23 1.61 -0.51
N ILE A 107 -6.36 2.93 -0.46
CA ILE A 107 -5.71 3.81 0.50
C ILE A 107 -6.80 4.48 1.34
N SER A 108 -6.93 4.04 2.59
CA SER A 108 -7.89 4.58 3.53
C SER A 108 -7.32 5.67 4.42
N TYR A 109 -8.22 6.52 4.90
CA TYR A 109 -7.92 7.79 5.58
C TYR A 109 -7.17 8.78 4.67
N TYR A 110 -7.47 8.74 3.37
CA TYR A 110 -6.91 9.65 2.39
C TYR A 110 -7.30 11.10 2.72
N SER A 111 -6.34 11.92 3.13
CA SER A 111 -6.60 13.30 3.56
C SER A 111 -6.53 14.32 2.41
N GLY A 112 -6.07 13.92 1.22
CA GLY A 112 -5.75 14.78 0.07
C GLY A 112 -4.64 15.82 0.30
N LYS A 113 -3.86 15.67 1.38
CA LYS A 113 -2.67 16.49 1.60
C LYS A 113 -1.56 16.02 0.65
N ARG A 114 -0.63 16.92 0.30
CA ARG A 114 0.53 16.65 -0.58
C ARG A 114 1.17 15.28 -0.36
N PRO A 115 1.41 14.81 0.88
CA PRO A 115 2.07 13.52 1.04
C PRO A 115 1.23 12.31 0.64
N HIS A 116 -0.08 12.31 0.93
CA HIS A 116 -0.99 11.23 0.50
C HIS A 116 -1.14 11.24 -1.03
N VAL A 117 -1.18 12.45 -1.62
CA VAL A 117 -1.18 12.63 -3.08
C VAL A 117 0.08 12.01 -3.69
N GLN A 118 1.28 12.34 -3.17
CA GLN A 118 2.53 11.78 -3.68
C GLN A 118 2.59 10.26 -3.52
N PHE A 119 2.09 9.75 -2.40
CA PHE A 119 2.02 8.32 -2.14
C PHE A 119 1.11 7.58 -3.14
N ALA A 120 -0.12 8.06 -3.34
CA ALA A 120 -1.04 7.47 -4.33
C ALA A 120 -0.49 7.62 -5.77
N LYS A 121 0.08 8.78 -6.09
CA LYS A 121 0.68 9.06 -7.38
C LYS A 121 1.82 8.11 -7.72
N PHE A 122 2.62 7.67 -6.75
CA PHE A 122 3.64 6.65 -6.96
C PHE A 122 3.04 5.38 -7.61
N PHE A 123 1.92 4.88 -7.10
CA PHE A 123 1.28 3.70 -7.68
C PHE A 123 0.66 3.97 -9.05
N VAL A 124 0.02 5.14 -9.23
CA VAL A 124 -0.53 5.54 -10.55
C VAL A 124 0.56 5.51 -11.63
N LEU A 125 1.75 6.03 -11.31
CA LEU A 125 2.85 6.14 -12.26
C LEU A 125 3.66 4.85 -12.45
N ASN A 126 3.57 3.86 -11.55
CA ASN A 126 4.47 2.70 -11.57
C ASN A 126 3.76 1.34 -11.62
N ALA A 127 2.46 1.25 -11.32
CA ALA A 127 1.74 -0.02 -11.34
C ALA A 127 1.22 -0.35 -12.75
N GLY A 128 1.91 -1.27 -13.44
CA GLY A 128 1.69 -1.56 -14.85
C GLY A 128 0.40 -2.32 -15.17
N VAL A 129 -0.14 -3.05 -14.19
CA VAL A 129 -1.35 -3.88 -14.34
C VAL A 129 -2.48 -3.47 -13.39
N LEU A 130 -2.43 -2.25 -12.86
CA LEU A 130 -3.43 -1.76 -11.91
C LEU A 130 -4.79 -1.59 -12.60
N GLU A 131 -5.82 -2.23 -12.06
CA GLU A 131 -7.20 -2.14 -12.55
C GLU A 131 -7.97 -1.09 -11.75
N SER A 132 -7.75 -1.01 -10.43
CA SER A 132 -8.50 -0.14 -9.53
C SER A 132 -7.64 0.47 -8.42
N LEU A 133 -7.77 1.77 -8.24
CA LEU A 133 -7.26 2.56 -7.13
C LEU A 133 -8.43 3.23 -6.39
N VAL A 134 -8.67 2.84 -5.16
CA VAL A 134 -9.69 3.44 -4.29
C VAL A 134 -9.03 4.33 -3.24
N LEU A 135 -9.35 5.62 -3.26
CA LEU A 135 -8.92 6.62 -2.29
C LEU A 135 -10.07 6.90 -1.33
N ASP A 136 -9.99 6.26 -0.17
CA ASP A 136 -11.04 6.31 0.82
C ASP A 136 -10.80 7.47 1.78
N VAL A 137 -11.59 8.52 1.60
CA VAL A 137 -11.38 9.86 2.14
C VAL A 137 -11.71 9.89 3.63
N TYR A 138 -10.86 10.56 4.41
CA TYR A 138 -11.00 10.66 5.86
C TYR A 138 -12.45 11.05 6.27
N PRO A 139 -13.11 10.27 7.16
CA PRO A 139 -14.50 10.49 7.54
C PRO A 139 -14.69 11.89 8.17
N ASN A 140 -15.91 12.44 8.03
CA ASN A 140 -16.29 13.80 8.46
C ASN A 140 -15.74 14.97 7.62
N LYS A 141 -15.33 14.71 6.38
CA LYS A 141 -15.08 15.78 5.41
C LYS A 141 -15.91 15.55 4.16
N HIS A 142 -17.09 16.17 4.09
CA HIS A 142 -17.74 16.37 2.80
C HIS A 142 -16.78 17.14 1.90
N LYS A 143 -16.41 16.54 0.77
CA LYS A 143 -15.56 17.16 -0.25
C LYS A 143 -16.43 17.49 -1.44
N SER A 144 -16.28 18.70 -1.96
CA SER A 144 -16.96 19.11 -3.19
C SER A 144 -16.39 18.37 -4.39
N ASP A 145 -17.16 18.29 -5.47
CA ASP A 145 -16.70 17.74 -6.76
C ASP A 145 -15.44 18.45 -7.26
N ARG A 146 -15.37 19.77 -7.06
CA ARG A 146 -14.17 20.58 -7.34
C ARG A 146 -12.93 20.09 -6.59
N TRP A 147 -13.09 19.63 -5.35
CA TRP A 147 -11.98 19.04 -4.60
C TRP A 147 -11.55 17.71 -5.23
N ILE A 148 -12.49 16.84 -5.60
CA ILE A 148 -12.23 15.55 -6.24
C ILE A 148 -11.49 15.75 -7.56
N GLU A 149 -11.96 16.66 -8.40
CA GLU A 149 -11.34 17.01 -9.68
C GLU A 149 -9.90 17.50 -9.49
N ASN A 150 -9.67 18.38 -8.51
CA ASN A 150 -8.32 18.84 -8.20
C ASN A 150 -7.42 17.70 -7.71
N GLN A 151 -7.94 16.74 -6.92
CA GLN A 151 -7.18 15.56 -6.52
C GLN A 151 -6.83 14.68 -7.72
N ARG A 152 -7.78 14.42 -8.63
CA ARG A 152 -7.55 13.67 -9.87
C ARG A 152 -6.41 14.29 -10.68
N ARG A 153 -6.45 15.61 -10.90
CA ARG A 153 -5.38 16.33 -11.61
C ARG A 153 -4.01 16.16 -10.95
N LEU A 154 -3.95 16.18 -9.62
CA LEU A 154 -2.68 16.02 -8.90
C LEU A 154 -2.08 14.61 -9.04
N LEU A 155 -2.92 13.58 -9.22
CA LEU A 155 -2.48 12.20 -9.44
C LEU A 155 -1.91 11.95 -10.84
N GLN A 156 -2.18 12.84 -11.81
CA GLN A 156 -1.74 12.72 -13.20
C GLN A 156 -2.17 11.39 -13.86
N PRO A 157 -3.48 11.09 -13.90
CA PRO A 157 -4.00 9.87 -14.52
C PRO A 157 -3.59 9.74 -15.99
N GLU A 158 -3.32 10.84 -16.70
CA GLU A 158 -2.82 10.84 -18.07
C GLU A 158 -1.41 10.22 -18.20
N LYS A 159 -0.64 10.13 -17.11
CA LYS A 159 0.69 9.51 -17.07
C LYS A 159 0.69 8.13 -16.42
N ARG A 160 -0.48 7.52 -16.25
CA ARG A 160 -0.61 6.24 -15.56
C ARG A 160 0.10 5.12 -16.30
N ALA A 161 0.73 4.22 -15.55
CA ALA A 161 1.38 3.04 -16.11
C ALA A 161 0.37 2.04 -16.69
N SER A 162 -0.78 1.86 -16.02
CA SER A 162 -1.90 1.06 -16.52
C SER A 162 -2.99 1.92 -17.14
N ILE A 163 -3.15 1.84 -18.46
CA ILE A 163 -4.12 2.65 -19.24
C ILE A 163 -5.57 2.42 -18.78
N GLY A 164 -5.92 1.23 -18.28
CA GLY A 164 -7.27 0.90 -17.83
C GLY A 164 -7.58 1.25 -16.38
N ALA A 165 -6.60 1.73 -15.61
CA ALA A 165 -6.77 1.91 -14.17
C ALA A 165 -7.86 2.93 -13.82
N GLN A 166 -8.87 2.47 -13.08
CA GLN A 166 -9.89 3.32 -12.48
C GLN A 166 -9.36 3.94 -11.18
N ILE A 167 -9.71 5.22 -10.95
CA ILE A 167 -9.36 5.94 -9.73
C ILE A 167 -10.66 6.43 -9.12
N ASP A 168 -11.01 5.95 -7.95
CA ASP A 168 -12.27 6.27 -7.28
C ASP A 168 -12.04 6.88 -5.91
N PHE A 169 -12.99 7.71 -5.49
CA PHE A 169 -12.99 8.35 -4.17
C PHE A 169 -14.22 7.88 -3.41
N THR A 170 -14.02 7.29 -2.23
CA THR A 170 -15.11 6.87 -1.34
C THR A 170 -15.13 7.71 -0.07
N PHE A 171 -16.30 7.83 0.54
CA PHE A 171 -16.53 8.70 1.72
C PHE A 171 -17.17 7.94 2.90
N GLY A 172 -17.20 6.60 2.83
CA GLY A 172 -17.84 5.72 3.80
C GLY A 172 -16.92 5.32 4.96
N ASP A 173 -17.51 4.80 6.04
CA ASP A 173 -16.76 4.39 7.23
C ASP A 173 -15.97 3.09 6.99
N CYS A 174 -14.68 3.12 7.32
CA CYS A 174 -13.66 2.11 7.02
C CYS A 174 -13.78 0.77 7.80
N SER A 175 -14.97 0.21 8.02
CA SER A 175 -15.13 -0.96 8.91
C SER A 175 -15.19 -2.33 8.22
N SER A 176 -15.15 -2.43 6.88
CA SER A 176 -15.55 -3.65 6.16
C SER A 176 -14.43 -4.55 5.58
N TYR A 177 -13.15 -4.36 5.92
CA TYR A 177 -12.01 -5.03 5.25
C TYR A 177 -11.90 -6.56 5.37
N LEU A 178 -12.85 -7.25 6.01
CA LEU A 178 -12.81 -8.70 6.21
C LEU A 178 -14.05 -9.45 5.69
N ARG A 179 -14.94 -8.80 4.92
CA ARG A 179 -16.15 -9.47 4.44
C ARG A 179 -16.00 -10.32 3.18
N ASP A 180 -14.96 -10.08 2.37
CA ASP A 180 -14.75 -10.80 1.12
C ASP A 180 -13.40 -11.56 1.14
N GLY A 181 -13.38 -12.69 1.85
CA GLY A 181 -12.28 -13.66 1.91
C GLY A 181 -12.68 -14.99 1.28
#